data_AF-A0A949QF27-F1
#
_entry.id   AF-A0A949QF27-F1
#
_cell.length_a   1.000
_cell.length_b   1.000
_cell.length_c   1.000
_cell.angle_alpha   90.00
_cell.angle_beta   90.00
_cell.angle_gamma   90.00
#
_symmetry.space_group_name_H-M   'P 1'
#
loop_
_entity.id
_entity.type
_entity.pdbx_description
1 polymer ?
#
loop_
_entity_poly.entity_id
_entity_poly.type
_entity_poly.pdbx_seq_one_letter_code
_entity_poly.pdbx_strand_id
1 'polypeptide(L)'
;MATTRIFIDSRVNDQNLLISQFAPGTEYQVLDASFDGIAQIVSALAGQGGYDSIQIISHGAPGSITLGSTMLDSAALYGYRAELASIGSALLSTGDILLYGCNVGAGDFGQQFVTTLAELTGADVAASDDLTGSAAFGGDWELEVQSGAIESVVQPIAGLDGVLANNIINGSIFEDNIDGDAWGIANNALSTNDSIYGDRSNDTIDGGAGDDTAKYDDPYTNYTITRNNDETIAVTDSRSGSPLGTDTLIDVEHLYFSCYDQYGRFYSQTLNLVIQGTPASNSTQVNTINGSIFEDTIDADAWGIANNALSTNDSIYG
;
A
#
# COMPACT_ATOMS: atom_id res chain seq x y z
N MET A 1 -9.70 19.16 -30.20
CA MET A 1 -10.02 18.48 -28.94
C MET A 1 -8.85 18.76 -28.01
N ALA A 2 -9.08 18.87 -26.71
CA ALA A 2 -7.98 18.99 -25.75
C ALA A 2 -7.09 17.73 -25.86
N THR A 3 -5.78 17.93 -25.84
CA THR A 3 -4.75 16.90 -25.99
C THR A 3 -4.21 16.57 -24.62
N THR A 4 -4.57 15.39 -24.11
CA THR A 4 -4.21 14.94 -22.75
C THR A 4 -3.21 13.79 -22.83
N ARG A 5 -2.17 13.87 -21.99
CA ARG A 5 -1.23 12.77 -21.73
C ARG A 5 -1.39 12.29 -20.30
N ILE A 6 -1.63 11.00 -20.08
CA ILE A 6 -1.82 10.42 -18.74
C ILE A 6 -0.64 9.51 -18.37
N PHE A 7 -0.12 9.67 -17.16
CA PHE A 7 0.86 8.77 -16.57
C PHE A 7 0.23 8.09 -15.36
N ILE A 8 0.38 6.77 -15.26
CA ILE A 8 -0.18 5.98 -14.16
C ILE A 8 0.95 5.22 -13.50
N ASP A 9 1.12 5.34 -12.19
CA ASP A 9 2.07 4.49 -11.48
C ASP A 9 1.60 3.02 -11.47
N SER A 10 2.51 2.08 -11.73
CA SER A 10 2.18 0.65 -11.78
C SER A 10 1.69 0.06 -10.46
N ARG A 11 1.78 0.78 -9.34
CA ARG A 11 1.20 0.38 -8.03
C ARG A 11 -0.21 0.88 -7.80
N VAL A 12 -0.79 1.66 -8.72
CA VAL A 12 -2.21 1.99 -8.66
C VAL A 12 -3.03 0.73 -8.93
N ASN A 13 -4.02 0.43 -8.08
CA ASN A 13 -4.87 -0.75 -8.26
C ASN A 13 -5.84 -0.58 -9.44
N ASP A 14 -6.33 -1.69 -9.99
CA ASP A 14 -7.34 -1.72 -11.06
C ASP A 14 -7.05 -0.83 -12.28
N GLN A 15 -5.78 -0.69 -12.66
CA GLN A 15 -5.34 0.10 -13.83
C GLN A 15 -6.11 -0.21 -15.11
N ASN A 16 -6.43 -1.48 -15.36
CA ASN A 16 -7.20 -1.87 -16.55
C ASN A 16 -8.61 -1.27 -16.55
N LEU A 17 -9.25 -1.19 -15.38
CA LEU A 17 -10.54 -0.55 -15.21
C LEU A 17 -10.40 0.96 -15.39
N LEU A 18 -9.41 1.58 -14.76
CA LEU A 18 -9.10 3.00 -14.91
C LEU A 18 -8.89 3.40 -16.38
N ILE A 19 -8.02 2.67 -17.09
CA ILE A 19 -7.70 2.89 -18.51
C ILE A 19 -8.94 2.71 -19.39
N SER A 20 -9.84 1.77 -19.05
CA SER A 20 -11.06 1.55 -19.82
C SER A 20 -12.03 2.74 -19.82
N GLN A 21 -11.87 3.67 -18.87
CA GLN A 21 -12.69 4.88 -18.74
C GLN A 21 -12.12 6.07 -19.50
N PHE A 22 -10.88 5.99 -20.00
CA PHE A 22 -10.29 7.10 -20.72
C PHE A 22 -11.03 7.35 -22.03
N ALA A 23 -11.13 8.63 -22.40
CA ALA A 23 -11.72 9.00 -23.67
C ALA A 23 -10.99 8.28 -24.84
N PRO A 24 -11.71 7.88 -25.90
CA PRO A 24 -11.07 7.25 -27.04
C PRO A 24 -9.97 8.12 -27.63
N GLY A 25 -8.76 7.56 -27.76
CA GLY A 25 -7.59 8.26 -28.28
C GLY A 25 -6.77 9.03 -27.22
N THR A 26 -7.15 8.96 -25.94
CA THR A 26 -6.28 9.43 -24.84
C THR A 26 -4.98 8.65 -24.84
N GLU A 27 -3.87 9.37 -24.84
CA GLU A 27 -2.54 8.79 -24.73
C GLU A 27 -2.20 8.56 -23.27
N TYR A 28 -1.76 7.34 -22.92
CA TYR A 28 -1.34 7.01 -21.57
C TYR A 28 -0.07 6.16 -21.53
N GLN A 29 0.60 6.16 -20.38
CA GLN A 29 1.72 5.27 -20.08
C GLN A 29 1.69 4.84 -18.62
N VAL A 30 1.89 3.54 -18.39
CA VAL A 30 2.14 2.99 -17.06
C VAL A 30 3.62 3.13 -16.73
N LEU A 31 3.92 3.71 -15.57
CA LEU A 31 5.27 3.89 -15.04
C LEU A 31 5.67 2.64 -14.26
N ASP A 32 6.79 2.03 -14.64
CA ASP A 32 7.33 0.85 -13.96
C ASP A 32 7.93 1.26 -12.61
N ALA A 33 7.50 0.56 -11.54
CA ALA A 33 7.91 0.80 -10.16
C ALA A 33 9.42 0.64 -9.92
N SER A 34 10.11 -0.09 -10.79
CA SER A 34 11.55 -0.40 -10.67
C SER A 34 12.47 0.71 -11.18
N PHE A 35 11.90 1.72 -11.88
CA PHE A 35 12.67 2.78 -12.53
C PHE A 35 12.24 4.16 -12.05
N ASP A 36 13.14 5.13 -12.16
CA ASP A 36 12.86 6.52 -11.82
C ASP A 36 11.65 7.05 -12.62
N GLY A 37 10.58 7.44 -11.93
CA GLY A 37 9.33 7.84 -12.58
C GLY A 37 9.44 9.15 -13.33
N ILE A 38 10.26 10.10 -12.86
CA ILE A 38 10.46 11.39 -13.54
C ILE A 38 11.22 11.18 -14.84
N ALA A 39 12.27 10.36 -14.84
CA ALA A 39 13.01 10.00 -16.03
C ALA A 39 12.12 9.30 -17.07
N GLN A 40 11.21 8.42 -16.63
CA GLN A 40 10.23 7.78 -17.50
C GLN A 40 9.29 8.80 -18.16
N ILE A 41 8.77 9.76 -17.38
CA ILE A 41 7.90 10.83 -17.91
C ILE A 41 8.65 11.70 -18.92
N VAL A 42 9.87 12.15 -18.59
CA VAL A 42 10.70 12.95 -19.51
C VAL A 42 10.97 12.18 -20.81
N SER A 43 11.31 10.90 -20.70
CA SER A 43 11.56 10.05 -21.88
C SER A 43 10.29 9.87 -22.73
N ALA A 44 9.12 9.81 -22.12
CA ALA A 44 7.86 9.66 -22.82
C ALA A 44 7.47 10.93 -23.60
N LEU A 45 7.77 12.10 -23.03
CA LEU A 45 7.49 13.40 -23.61
C LEU A 45 8.57 13.86 -24.59
N ALA A 46 9.69 13.14 -24.70
CA ALA A 46 10.82 13.53 -25.53
C ALA A 46 10.43 13.65 -27.02
N GLY A 47 10.53 14.87 -27.56
CA GLY A 47 10.15 15.16 -28.95
C GLY A 47 8.63 15.21 -29.19
N GLN A 48 7.84 15.17 -28.12
CA GLN A 48 6.39 15.35 -28.12
C GLN A 48 6.04 16.67 -27.40
N GLY A 49 4.79 17.11 -27.53
CA GLY A 49 4.32 18.32 -26.85
C GLY A 49 3.05 18.88 -27.45
N GLY A 50 2.65 20.06 -26.97
CA GLY A 50 1.37 20.67 -27.32
C GLY A 50 0.19 20.07 -26.56
N TYR A 51 0.45 19.59 -25.33
CA TYR A 51 -0.58 19.04 -24.46
C TYR A 51 -1.33 20.17 -23.74
N ASP A 52 -2.66 20.06 -23.69
CA ASP A 52 -3.52 20.90 -22.85
C ASP A 52 -3.46 20.42 -21.39
N SER A 53 -3.13 19.16 -21.15
CA SER A 53 -2.90 18.67 -19.79
C SER A 53 -1.98 17.46 -19.74
N ILE A 54 -1.12 17.41 -18.74
CA ILE A 54 -0.44 16.19 -18.28
C ILE A 54 -1.10 15.78 -16.97
N GLN A 55 -1.65 14.56 -16.94
CA GLN A 55 -2.28 14.00 -15.76
C GLN A 55 -1.41 12.90 -15.19
N ILE A 56 -1.22 12.92 -13.88
CA ILE A 56 -0.43 11.92 -13.17
C ILE A 56 -1.36 11.27 -12.15
N ILE A 57 -1.53 9.96 -12.28
CA ILE A 57 -2.37 9.14 -11.41
C ILE A 57 -1.43 8.25 -10.62
N SER A 58 -1.33 8.51 -9.33
CA SER A 58 -0.48 7.75 -8.45
C SER A 58 -0.94 7.88 -7.01
N HIS A 59 -0.18 7.25 -6.14
CA HIS A 59 -0.30 7.40 -4.72
C HIS A 59 0.37 8.68 -4.20
N GLY A 60 -0.28 9.31 -3.21
CA GLY A 60 0.13 10.59 -2.66
C GLY A 60 0.10 10.66 -1.14
N ALA A 61 0.75 11.68 -0.59
CA ALA A 61 0.66 12.12 0.80
C ALA A 61 0.89 13.65 0.85
N PRO A 62 0.62 14.34 1.98
CA PRO A 62 0.84 15.79 2.08
C PRO A 62 2.24 16.22 1.63
N GLY A 63 2.30 16.89 0.48
CA GLY A 63 3.53 17.40 -0.12
C GLY A 63 4.43 16.36 -0.79
N SER A 64 3.91 15.18 -1.13
CA SER A 64 4.66 14.17 -1.88
C SER A 64 3.78 13.30 -2.80
N ILE A 65 4.38 12.83 -3.89
CA ILE A 65 3.77 11.86 -4.81
C ILE A 65 4.80 10.80 -5.20
N THR A 66 4.37 9.53 -5.25
CA THR A 66 5.27 8.42 -5.59
C THR A 66 5.18 8.13 -7.09
N LEU A 67 6.29 8.01 -7.81
CA LEU A 67 6.34 7.79 -9.26
C LEU A 67 7.48 6.83 -9.60
N GLY A 68 7.14 5.60 -10.01
CA GLY A 68 8.14 4.55 -10.20
C GLY A 68 8.91 4.31 -8.90
N SER A 69 10.24 4.30 -8.96
CA SER A 69 11.11 4.22 -7.78
C SER A 69 11.33 5.57 -7.08
N THR A 70 10.71 6.65 -7.55
CA THR A 70 10.93 8.03 -7.07
C THR A 70 9.82 8.45 -6.12
N MET A 71 10.18 9.01 -4.96
CA MET A 71 9.25 9.81 -4.16
C MET A 71 9.55 11.28 -4.43
N LEU A 72 8.65 11.95 -5.16
CA LEU A 72 8.79 13.36 -5.47
C LEU A 72 8.16 14.16 -4.34
N ASP A 73 9.00 14.70 -3.46
CA ASP A 73 8.62 15.59 -2.37
C ASP A 73 9.33 16.95 -2.50
N SER A 74 9.06 17.86 -1.56
CA SER A 74 9.67 19.20 -1.53
C SER A 74 11.21 19.19 -1.51
N ALA A 75 11.85 18.14 -0.98
CA ALA A 75 13.30 18.03 -0.97
C ALA A 75 13.84 17.55 -2.33
N ALA A 76 13.13 16.62 -2.98
CA ALA A 76 13.50 16.05 -4.28
C ALA A 76 13.26 17.01 -5.45
N LEU A 77 12.25 17.88 -5.39
CA LEU A 77 11.85 18.79 -6.48
C LEU A 77 13.03 19.56 -7.10
N TYR A 78 13.90 20.14 -6.27
CA TYR A 78 15.05 20.92 -6.75
C TYR A 78 16.12 20.06 -7.43
N GLY A 79 16.21 18.78 -7.09
CA GLY A 79 17.08 17.80 -7.75
C GLY A 79 16.64 17.53 -9.19
N TYR A 80 15.33 17.49 -9.43
CA TYR A 80 14.72 17.23 -10.75
C TYR A 80 14.39 18.51 -11.54
N ARG A 81 14.95 19.67 -11.17
CA ARG A 81 14.56 20.96 -11.79
C ARG A 81 14.65 20.97 -13.32
N ALA A 82 15.62 20.29 -13.91
CA ALA A 82 15.84 20.31 -15.36
C ALA A 82 14.82 19.41 -16.06
N GLU A 83 14.54 18.27 -15.45
CA GLU A 83 13.54 17.29 -15.85
C GLU A 83 12.13 17.90 -15.75
N LEU A 84 11.79 18.54 -14.63
CA LEU A 84 10.52 19.22 -14.41
C LEU A 84 10.30 20.36 -15.41
N ALA A 85 11.33 21.18 -15.68
CA ALA A 85 11.26 22.19 -16.72
C ALA A 85 11.04 21.57 -18.12
N SER A 86 11.64 20.41 -18.39
CA SER A 86 11.41 19.67 -19.64
C SER A 86 9.99 19.15 -19.74
N ILE A 87 9.40 18.65 -18.65
CA ILE A 87 8.00 18.23 -18.59
C ILE A 87 7.08 19.42 -18.88
N GLY A 88 7.31 20.55 -18.22
CA GLY A 88 6.54 21.78 -18.45
C GLY A 88 6.64 22.27 -19.91
N SER A 89 7.79 22.13 -20.56
CA SER A 89 7.96 22.52 -21.97
C SER A 89 7.16 21.70 -22.98
N ALA A 90 6.64 20.53 -22.57
CA ALA A 90 5.75 19.72 -23.40
C ALA A 90 4.30 20.23 -23.38
N LEU A 91 3.93 21.06 -22.39
CA LEU A 91 2.61 21.67 -22.28
C LEU A 91 2.48 22.88 -23.21
N LEU A 92 1.24 23.20 -23.57
CA LEU A 92 0.89 24.51 -24.10
C LEU A 92 1.07 25.58 -23.01
N SER A 93 1.04 26.86 -23.40
CA SER A 93 1.17 27.98 -22.45
C SER A 93 0.00 28.12 -21.47
N THR A 94 -1.07 27.37 -21.70
CA THR A 94 -2.27 27.24 -20.83
C THR A 94 -2.49 25.77 -20.48
N GLY A 95 -1.41 24.99 -20.48
CA GLY A 95 -1.45 23.57 -20.24
C GLY A 95 -1.23 23.27 -18.77
N ASP A 96 -2.03 22.36 -18.22
CA ASP A 96 -2.06 22.08 -16.79
C ASP A 96 -1.33 20.79 -16.43
N ILE A 97 -0.77 20.72 -15.22
CA ILE A 97 -0.38 19.47 -14.58
C ILE A 97 -1.40 19.11 -13.51
N LEU A 98 -2.04 17.96 -13.64
CA LEU A 98 -3.06 17.48 -12.71
C LEU A 98 -2.52 16.27 -11.94
N LEU A 99 -2.39 16.40 -10.63
CA LEU A 99 -1.90 15.35 -9.72
C LEU A 99 -3.06 14.66 -9.02
N TYR A 100 -3.45 13.50 -9.54
CA TYR A 100 -4.41 12.60 -8.90
C TYR A 100 -3.64 11.65 -7.97
N GLY A 101 -3.63 11.99 -6.69
CA GLY A 101 -3.07 11.17 -5.62
C GLY A 101 -3.51 11.74 -4.29
N CYS A 102 -3.80 10.87 -3.33
CA CYS A 102 -4.45 11.31 -2.10
C CYS A 102 -3.60 12.33 -1.34
N ASN A 103 -4.25 13.38 -0.84
CA ASN A 103 -3.71 14.38 0.07
C ASN A 103 -2.46 15.11 -0.44
N VAL A 104 -2.09 15.04 -1.72
CA VAL A 104 -0.85 15.66 -2.24
C VAL A 104 -0.81 17.16 -1.93
N GLY A 105 -1.95 17.84 -2.08
CA GLY A 105 -2.14 19.25 -1.79
C GLY A 105 -2.43 19.58 -0.32
N ALA A 106 -2.63 18.58 0.54
CA ALA A 106 -3.15 18.79 1.89
C ALA A 106 -2.23 19.62 2.80
N GLY A 107 -2.83 20.60 3.48
CA GLY A 107 -2.17 21.46 4.44
C GLY A 107 -1.04 22.33 3.87
N ASP A 108 -0.29 22.98 4.76
CA ASP A 108 0.77 23.93 4.36
C ASP A 108 1.88 23.26 3.54
N PHE A 109 2.20 21.99 3.85
CA PHE A 109 3.21 21.22 3.12
C PHE A 109 2.78 20.90 1.69
N GLY A 110 1.54 20.43 1.50
CA GLY A 110 1.00 20.14 0.18
C GLY A 110 0.87 21.39 -0.69
N GLN A 111 0.38 22.50 -0.13
CA GLN A 111 0.32 23.78 -0.84
C GLN A 111 1.70 24.26 -1.29
N GLN A 112 2.73 24.14 -0.44
CA GLN A 112 4.10 24.51 -0.80
C GLN A 112 4.66 23.61 -1.91
N PHE A 113 4.39 22.30 -1.84
CA PHE A 113 4.79 21.36 -2.87
C PHE A 113 4.18 21.72 -4.23
N VAL A 114 2.86 21.93 -4.30
CA VAL A 114 2.14 22.33 -5.53
C VAL A 114 2.69 23.64 -6.10
N THR A 115 2.93 24.63 -5.24
CA THR A 115 3.50 25.92 -5.65
C THR A 115 4.90 25.76 -6.23
N THR A 116 5.78 25.00 -5.56
CA THR A 116 7.16 24.80 -6.00
C THR A 116 7.20 24.01 -7.31
N LEU A 117 6.32 23.02 -7.47
CA LEU A 117 6.21 22.26 -8.71
C LEU A 117 5.76 23.15 -9.89
N ALA A 118 4.79 24.04 -9.67
CA ALA A 118 4.35 25.02 -10.66
C ALA A 118 5.51 25.96 -11.07
N GLU A 119 6.29 26.45 -10.11
CA GLU A 119 7.45 27.30 -10.38
C GLU A 119 8.53 26.59 -11.21
N LEU A 120 8.82 25.32 -10.90
CA LEU A 120 9.88 24.55 -11.57
C LEU A 120 9.49 24.06 -12.96
N THR A 121 8.21 23.78 -13.18
CA THR A 121 7.67 23.36 -14.48
C THR A 121 7.32 24.56 -15.35
N GLY A 122 6.97 25.70 -14.75
CA GLY A 122 6.43 26.87 -15.45
C GLY A 122 5.00 26.67 -15.94
N ALA A 123 4.27 25.70 -15.37
CA ALA A 123 2.89 25.36 -15.70
C ALA A 123 1.97 25.61 -14.50
N ASP A 124 0.67 25.68 -14.78
CA ASP A 124 -0.36 25.67 -13.74
C ASP A 124 -0.50 24.23 -13.20
N VAL A 125 -0.64 24.07 -11.88
CA VAL A 125 -0.64 22.75 -11.21
C VAL A 125 -1.84 22.63 -10.29
N ALA A 126 -2.53 21.49 -10.32
CA ALA A 126 -3.60 21.14 -9.40
C ALA A 126 -3.34 19.79 -8.73
N ALA A 127 -3.75 19.64 -7.47
CA ALA A 127 -3.63 18.41 -6.68
C ALA A 127 -4.82 18.26 -5.72
N SER A 128 -5.13 17.02 -5.34
CA SER A 128 -6.16 16.72 -4.33
C SER A 128 -5.63 16.97 -2.91
N ASP A 129 -6.47 17.52 -2.03
CA ASP A 129 -6.19 17.72 -0.60
C ASP A 129 -6.79 16.66 0.32
N ASP A 130 -7.50 15.69 -0.24
CA ASP A 130 -8.14 14.60 0.48
C ASP A 130 -7.97 13.25 -0.26
N LEU A 131 -8.88 12.30 -0.02
CA LEU A 131 -8.83 11.02 -0.72
C LEU A 131 -9.27 11.21 -2.18
N THR A 132 -8.38 10.95 -3.15
CA THR A 132 -8.76 11.05 -4.55
C THR A 132 -9.41 9.75 -5.05
N GLY A 133 -10.69 9.75 -5.41
CA GLY A 133 -11.34 8.60 -6.05
C GLY A 133 -12.86 8.56 -5.89
N SER A 134 -13.39 7.39 -5.52
CA SER A 134 -14.83 7.15 -5.45
C SER A 134 -15.47 7.73 -4.20
N ALA A 135 -16.56 8.48 -4.41
CA ALA A 135 -17.41 9.01 -3.34
C ALA A 135 -18.00 7.91 -2.43
N ALA A 136 -18.17 6.69 -2.94
CA ALA A 136 -18.61 5.55 -2.13
C ALA A 136 -17.59 5.15 -1.05
N PHE A 137 -16.32 5.55 -1.24
CA PHE A 137 -15.18 5.24 -0.38
C PHE A 137 -14.61 6.50 0.28
N GLY A 138 -15.39 7.60 0.32
CA GLY A 138 -15.03 8.82 1.04
C GLY A 138 -14.03 9.72 0.33
N GLY A 139 -13.73 9.46 -0.95
CA GLY A 139 -12.91 10.34 -1.78
C GLY A 139 -13.65 10.95 -2.95
N ASP A 140 -13.03 11.88 -3.67
CA ASP A 140 -13.58 12.41 -4.90
C ASP A 140 -12.48 12.67 -5.95
N TRP A 141 -12.86 13.10 -7.15
CA TRP A 141 -11.89 13.37 -8.21
C TRP A 141 -11.56 14.86 -8.31
N GLU A 142 -11.95 15.67 -7.33
CA GLU A 142 -11.68 17.10 -7.28
C GLU A 142 -10.20 17.35 -6.96
N LEU A 143 -9.72 18.50 -7.43
CA LEU A 143 -8.34 18.96 -7.22
C LEU A 143 -8.43 20.36 -6.63
N GLU A 144 -8.55 20.41 -5.32
CA GLU A 144 -8.89 21.58 -4.52
C GLU A 144 -7.72 22.56 -4.44
N VAL A 145 -6.49 22.03 -4.46
CA VAL A 145 -5.27 22.81 -4.27
C VAL A 145 -4.64 23.10 -5.61
N GLN A 146 -4.52 24.39 -5.92
CA GLN A 146 -4.09 24.87 -7.22
C GLN A 146 -3.02 25.95 -7.08
N SER A 147 -2.08 25.95 -8.02
CA SER A 147 -1.12 27.02 -8.23
C SER A 147 -1.17 27.41 -9.70
N GLY A 148 -1.85 28.53 -10.00
CA GLY A 148 -2.15 28.91 -11.37
C GLY A 148 -3.64 28.95 -11.68
N ALA A 149 -3.98 29.14 -12.96
CA ALA A 149 -5.35 28.99 -13.44
C ALA A 149 -5.49 27.62 -14.10
N ILE A 150 -6.49 26.83 -13.68
CA ILE A 150 -6.71 25.49 -14.24
C ILE A 150 -7.84 25.58 -15.26
N GLU A 151 -7.49 25.46 -16.53
CA GLU A 151 -8.45 25.48 -17.64
C GLU A 151 -8.93 24.08 -18.04
N SER A 152 -8.15 23.05 -17.72
CA SER A 152 -8.46 21.67 -18.02
C SER A 152 -9.63 21.19 -17.17
N VAL A 153 -10.61 20.58 -17.83
CA VAL A 153 -11.76 20.00 -17.14
C VAL A 153 -11.29 18.75 -16.43
N VAL A 154 -11.23 18.80 -15.10
CA VAL A 154 -11.13 17.63 -14.24
C VAL A 154 -12.27 16.69 -14.60
N GLN A 155 -11.95 15.59 -15.29
CA GLN A 155 -12.94 14.58 -15.64
C GLN A 155 -12.92 13.52 -14.55
N PRO A 156 -14.04 13.30 -13.83
CA PRO A 156 -14.11 12.19 -12.89
C PRO A 156 -13.88 10.89 -13.65
N ILE A 157 -12.95 10.06 -13.17
CA ILE A 157 -12.76 8.73 -13.72
C ILE A 157 -13.87 7.86 -13.14
N ALA A 158 -15.03 7.89 -13.81
CA ALA A 158 -16.24 7.22 -13.36
C ALA A 158 -16.04 5.70 -13.34
N GLY A 159 -16.26 5.07 -12.19
CA GLY A 159 -16.29 3.60 -12.06
C GLY A 159 -15.02 2.95 -11.52
N LEU A 160 -14.04 3.71 -11.00
CA LEU A 160 -13.11 3.14 -10.03
C LEU A 160 -13.89 2.88 -8.73
N ASP A 161 -14.02 1.64 -8.29
CA ASP A 161 -14.52 1.31 -6.95
C ASP A 161 -13.34 1.40 -5.96
N GLY A 162 -12.87 2.63 -5.66
CA GLY A 162 -11.73 2.86 -4.73
C GLY A 162 -11.16 4.29 -4.75
N VAL A 163 -10.08 4.54 -3.99
CA VAL A 163 -9.32 5.82 -3.91
C VAL A 163 -7.82 5.59 -4.19
N LEU A 164 -7.07 6.64 -4.55
CA LEU A 164 -5.66 6.64 -4.97
C LEU A 164 -4.66 6.79 -3.79
N ALA A 165 -4.99 6.23 -2.62
CA ALA A 165 -4.21 6.46 -1.40
C ALA A 165 -2.93 5.62 -1.38
N ASN A 166 -1.79 6.22 -0.97
CA ASN A 166 -0.51 5.51 -0.78
C ASN A 166 -0.69 4.29 0.12
N ASN A 167 -0.50 3.11 -0.47
CA ASN A 167 -0.47 1.81 0.20
C ASN A 167 0.82 1.58 1.03
N ILE A 168 1.29 2.58 1.79
CA ILE A 168 2.44 2.44 2.71
C ILE A 168 2.13 3.17 4.02
N ILE A 169 1.64 2.43 5.02
CA ILE A 169 1.75 2.86 6.42
C ILE A 169 3.09 2.35 6.95
N ASN A 170 4.10 3.22 7.01
CA ASN A 170 5.36 2.88 7.67
C ASN A 170 5.14 2.94 9.19
N GLY A 171 5.41 1.83 9.89
CA GLY A 171 5.52 1.80 11.35
C GLY A 171 6.62 2.73 11.87
N SER A 172 6.54 3.08 13.14
CA SER A 172 7.53 3.84 13.90
C SER A 172 8.53 2.90 14.60
N ILE A 173 9.49 3.47 15.35
CA ILE A 173 10.41 2.68 16.20
C ILE A 173 9.77 2.26 17.54
N PHE A 174 8.46 2.35 17.67
CA PHE A 174 7.67 2.05 18.87
C PHE A 174 6.57 1.05 18.52
N GLU A 175 6.01 0.39 19.53
CA GLU A 175 4.83 -0.49 19.36
C GLU A 175 3.69 0.29 18.69
N ASP A 176 3.32 -0.12 17.49
CA ASP A 176 2.25 0.50 16.73
C ASP A 176 0.97 -0.35 16.79
N ASN A 177 -0.17 0.34 16.79
CA ASN A 177 -1.47 -0.26 16.55
C ASN A 177 -1.95 0.26 15.19
N ILE A 178 -1.55 -0.44 14.14
CA ILE A 178 -1.79 -0.06 12.74
C ILE A 178 -3.15 -0.62 12.34
N ASP A 179 -4.10 0.30 12.11
CA ASP A 179 -5.39 0.01 11.48
C ASP A 179 -5.13 -0.08 9.97
N GLY A 180 -5.26 -1.28 9.40
CA GLY A 180 -4.92 -1.58 8.02
C GLY A 180 -6.08 -1.20 7.11
N ASP A 181 -6.44 0.07 7.05
CA ASP A 181 -7.64 0.51 6.37
C ASP A 181 -7.70 0.06 4.90
N ALA A 182 -8.50 -0.95 4.63
CA ALA A 182 -9.08 -1.40 3.36
C ALA A 182 -8.20 -1.61 2.12
N TRP A 183 -6.89 -1.34 2.13
CA TRP A 183 -6.11 -1.23 0.88
C TRP A 183 -4.66 -1.70 0.92
N GLY A 184 -4.35 -2.73 1.72
CA GLY A 184 -3.24 -3.64 1.48
C GLY A 184 -1.89 -2.98 1.23
N ILE A 185 -1.15 -2.72 2.29
CA ILE A 185 0.13 -3.36 2.61
C ILE A 185 0.66 -2.66 3.90
N ALA A 186 0.85 -3.41 4.99
CA ALA A 186 1.61 -2.93 6.17
C ALA A 186 3.05 -3.41 5.99
N ASN A 187 3.94 -2.56 5.46
CA ASN A 187 5.35 -2.91 5.32
C ASN A 187 6.19 -2.24 6.40
N ASN A 188 6.94 -3.08 7.12
CA ASN A 188 8.11 -2.73 7.91
C ASN A 188 7.79 -2.08 9.28
N ALA A 189 7.02 -2.80 10.09
CA ALA A 189 7.16 -2.70 11.54
C ALA A 189 8.65 -2.93 11.87
N LEU A 190 9.25 -2.01 12.63
CA LEU A 190 10.69 -2.02 12.87
C LEU A 190 11.04 -3.12 13.89
N SER A 191 12.09 -2.96 14.70
CA SER A 191 12.59 -4.03 15.58
C SER A 191 11.72 -4.31 16.83
N THR A 192 10.40 -4.18 16.75
CA THR A 192 9.45 -4.16 17.88
C THR A 192 8.27 -5.11 17.66
N ASN A 193 7.42 -5.27 18.67
CA ASN A 193 6.27 -6.18 18.63
C ASN A 193 5.03 -5.38 18.23
N ASP A 194 4.53 -5.60 17.02
CA ASP A 194 3.52 -4.78 16.40
C ASP A 194 2.15 -5.47 16.29
N SER A 195 1.10 -4.67 16.21
CA SER A 195 -0.29 -5.12 16.10
C SER A 195 -0.93 -4.51 14.86
N ILE A 196 -1.21 -5.34 13.86
CA ILE A 196 -1.64 -4.91 12.53
C ILE A 196 -3.01 -5.51 12.22
N TYR A 197 -4.02 -4.71 11.89
CA TYR A 197 -5.32 -5.24 11.45
C TYR A 197 -5.30 -5.58 9.95
N GLY A 198 -5.89 -6.71 9.57
CA GLY A 198 -6.03 -7.16 8.17
C GLY A 198 -7.38 -6.85 7.53
N ASP A 199 -8.16 -5.96 8.14
CA ASP A 199 -9.51 -5.52 7.79
C ASP A 199 -10.22 -6.12 6.55
N ARG A 200 -10.45 -5.32 5.51
CA ARG A 200 -11.14 -5.70 4.26
C ARG A 200 -10.14 -5.61 3.13
N SER A 201 -10.34 -6.44 2.10
CA SER A 201 -9.56 -6.51 0.85
C SER A 201 -8.44 -7.56 0.96
N ASN A 202 -7.54 -7.62 -0.02
CA ASN A 202 -6.45 -8.58 0.01
C ASN A 202 -5.18 -7.85 0.41
N ASP A 203 -4.78 -7.97 1.67
CA ASP A 203 -3.66 -7.20 2.19
C ASP A 203 -2.33 -7.98 2.14
N THR A 204 -1.19 -7.28 2.15
CA THR A 204 0.10 -7.91 2.52
C THR A 204 0.55 -7.31 3.84
N ILE A 205 0.72 -8.14 4.86
CA ILE A 205 1.12 -7.68 6.20
C ILE A 205 2.52 -8.21 6.46
N ASP A 206 3.48 -7.30 6.55
CA ASP A 206 4.87 -7.57 6.90
C ASP A 206 5.17 -7.01 8.30
N GLY A 207 5.21 -7.92 9.27
CA GLY A 207 5.49 -7.59 10.68
C GLY A 207 6.94 -7.18 10.93
N GLY A 208 7.86 -7.44 10.00
CA GLY A 208 9.25 -7.07 10.16
C GLY A 208 9.96 -7.85 11.27
N ALA A 209 10.66 -7.16 12.17
CA ALA A 209 11.51 -7.83 13.16
C ALA A 209 10.91 -7.74 14.56
N GLY A 210 10.24 -8.77 15.03
CA GLY A 210 9.53 -8.65 16.29
C GLY A 210 8.88 -9.93 16.77
N ASP A 211 7.86 -9.73 17.60
CA ASP A 211 6.86 -10.73 17.94
C ASP A 211 5.50 -10.12 17.59
N ASP A 212 5.12 -10.26 16.33
CA ASP A 212 4.12 -9.44 15.64
C ASP A 212 2.77 -10.14 15.56
N THR A 213 1.69 -9.36 15.62
CA THR A 213 0.32 -9.88 15.65
C THR A 213 -0.54 -9.27 14.56
N ALA A 214 -1.02 -10.10 13.62
CA ALA A 214 -2.10 -9.73 12.72
C ALA A 214 -3.48 -9.93 13.38
N LYS A 215 -4.37 -8.95 13.27
CA LYS A 215 -5.67 -8.88 13.95
C LYS A 215 -6.83 -8.91 12.98
N TYR A 216 -7.88 -9.62 13.39
CA TYR A 216 -9.09 -9.88 12.62
C TYR A 216 -10.34 -9.72 13.49
N ASP A 217 -11.23 -8.83 13.10
CA ASP A 217 -12.48 -8.53 13.84
C ASP A 217 -13.64 -9.45 13.47
N ASP A 218 -13.33 -10.73 13.26
CA ASP A 218 -14.30 -11.80 13.08
C ASP A 218 -13.80 -13.10 13.73
N PRO A 219 -14.71 -14.04 14.06
CA PRO A 219 -14.30 -15.31 14.64
C PRO A 219 -13.41 -16.13 13.69
N TYR A 220 -12.39 -16.79 14.23
CA TYR A 220 -11.45 -17.68 13.52
C TYR A 220 -12.14 -18.66 12.56
N THR A 221 -13.33 -19.17 12.91
CA THR A 221 -14.09 -20.11 12.07
C THR A 221 -14.53 -19.55 10.72
N ASN A 222 -14.44 -18.23 10.54
CA ASN A 222 -14.70 -17.58 9.26
C ASN A 222 -13.49 -17.59 8.34
N TYR A 223 -12.32 -18.02 8.80
CA TYR A 223 -11.07 -17.90 8.06
C TYR A 223 -10.47 -19.28 7.75
N THR A 224 -9.82 -19.37 6.60
CA THR A 224 -8.93 -20.48 6.23
C THR A 224 -7.51 -19.94 6.23
N ILE A 225 -6.61 -20.59 6.96
CA ILE A 225 -5.21 -20.20 7.06
C ILE A 225 -4.37 -21.22 6.30
N THR A 226 -3.56 -20.77 5.34
CA THR A 226 -2.74 -21.64 4.48
C THR A 226 -1.31 -21.13 4.45
N ARG A 227 -0.32 -22.01 4.67
CA ARG A 227 1.09 -21.68 4.41
C ARG A 227 1.39 -21.89 2.92
N ASN A 228 1.90 -20.86 2.26
CA ASN A 228 2.30 -20.90 0.85
C ASN A 228 3.70 -21.54 0.69
N ASN A 229 4.06 -21.83 -0.55
CA ASN A 229 5.37 -22.45 -0.88
C ASN A 229 6.56 -21.51 -0.67
N ASP A 230 6.32 -20.19 -0.62
CA ASP A 230 7.31 -19.14 -0.36
C ASP A 230 7.36 -18.76 1.13
N GLU A 231 6.83 -19.63 2.00
CA GLU A 231 6.78 -19.51 3.46
C GLU A 231 5.82 -18.44 4.01
N THR A 232 5.27 -17.58 3.15
CA THR A 232 4.20 -16.64 3.53
C THR A 232 2.93 -17.36 4.00
N ILE A 233 2.11 -16.67 4.80
CA ILE A 233 0.82 -17.20 5.27
C ILE A 233 -0.32 -16.49 4.58
N ALA A 234 -1.23 -17.23 3.94
CA ALA A 234 -2.50 -16.71 3.46
C ALA A 234 -3.59 -16.85 4.54
N VAL A 235 -4.30 -15.76 4.88
CA VAL A 235 -5.49 -15.75 5.72
C VAL A 235 -6.70 -15.36 4.86
N THR A 236 -7.56 -16.32 4.56
CA THR A 236 -8.68 -16.15 3.62
C THR A 236 -10.03 -16.15 4.33
N ASP A 237 -10.82 -15.10 4.16
CA ASP A 237 -12.23 -15.10 4.56
C ASP A 237 -13.01 -16.13 3.73
N SER A 238 -13.52 -17.13 4.45
CA SER A 238 -14.20 -18.32 3.92
C SER A 238 -15.71 -18.14 3.83
N ARG A 239 -16.25 -16.98 4.21
CA ARG A 239 -17.68 -16.66 4.03
C ARG A 239 -18.00 -16.46 2.56
N SER A 240 -19.26 -16.69 2.19
CA SER A 240 -19.72 -16.53 0.80
C SER A 240 -19.44 -15.12 0.28
N GLY A 241 -18.63 -15.02 -0.78
CA GLY A 241 -18.23 -13.75 -1.39
C GLY A 241 -17.00 -13.10 -0.74
N SER A 242 -16.35 -13.74 0.23
CA SER A 242 -15.12 -13.29 0.90
C SER A 242 -15.13 -11.79 1.22
N PRO A 243 -16.09 -11.31 2.04
CA PRO A 243 -16.32 -9.88 2.24
C PRO A 243 -15.11 -9.15 2.83
N LEU A 244 -14.19 -9.87 3.46
CA LEU A 244 -12.92 -9.33 3.95
C LEU A 244 -11.71 -9.70 3.07
N GLY A 245 -11.84 -10.56 2.06
CA GLY A 245 -10.74 -10.89 1.15
C GLY A 245 -9.77 -11.98 1.64
N THR A 246 -8.52 -11.90 1.19
CA THR A 246 -7.41 -12.83 1.47
C THR A 246 -6.12 -12.07 1.68
N ASP A 247 -5.56 -12.15 2.88
CA ASP A 247 -4.33 -11.47 3.23
C ASP A 247 -3.13 -12.39 3.13
N THR A 248 -1.97 -11.82 2.85
CA THR A 248 -0.67 -12.48 2.78
C THR A 248 0.23 -11.94 3.88
N LEU A 249 0.64 -12.77 4.83
CA LEU A 249 1.47 -12.39 5.95
C LEU A 249 2.93 -12.79 5.73
N ILE A 250 3.83 -11.89 6.08
CA ILE A 250 5.28 -11.96 6.04
C ILE A 250 5.77 -11.57 7.43
N ASP A 251 6.68 -12.35 8.02
CA ASP A 251 7.26 -12.05 9.35
C ASP A 251 6.21 -11.67 10.43
N VAL A 252 5.15 -12.48 10.55
CA VAL A 252 4.10 -12.34 11.59
C VAL A 252 4.02 -13.61 12.44
N GLU A 253 4.13 -13.44 13.76
CA GLU A 253 4.18 -14.54 14.74
C GLU A 253 2.81 -14.99 15.21
N HIS A 254 1.84 -14.07 15.26
CA HIS A 254 0.55 -14.27 15.89
C HIS A 254 -0.62 -13.84 15.02
N LEU A 255 -1.71 -14.60 15.10
CA LEU A 255 -3.02 -14.19 14.63
C LEU A 255 -3.95 -13.99 15.81
N TYR A 256 -4.67 -12.87 15.82
CA TYR A 256 -5.66 -12.57 16.83
C TYR A 256 -7.02 -12.35 16.20
N PHE A 257 -7.97 -13.22 16.54
CA PHE A 257 -9.36 -13.15 16.09
C PHE A 257 -10.23 -12.66 17.23
N SER A 258 -11.10 -11.69 16.98
CA SER A 258 -12.01 -11.17 18.00
C SER A 258 -13.38 -10.88 17.43
N CYS A 259 -14.43 -11.05 18.24
CA CYS A 259 -15.79 -10.73 17.83
C CYS A 259 -16.73 -10.48 19.03
N TYR A 260 -17.90 -9.94 18.72
CA TYR A 260 -19.00 -9.81 19.67
C TYR A 260 -20.18 -10.69 19.27
N ASP A 261 -20.81 -11.36 20.23
CA ASP A 261 -22.09 -12.03 19.97
C ASP A 261 -23.26 -11.04 19.89
N GLN A 262 -24.45 -11.54 19.56
CA GLN A 262 -25.68 -10.75 19.49
C GLN A 262 -26.11 -10.10 20.82
N TYR A 263 -25.44 -10.42 21.93
CA TYR A 263 -25.67 -9.86 23.27
C TYR A 263 -24.54 -8.92 23.71
N GLY A 264 -23.60 -8.60 22.83
CA GLY A 264 -22.46 -7.74 23.11
C GLY A 264 -21.40 -8.38 24.01
N ARG A 265 -21.34 -9.72 24.07
CA ARG A 265 -20.26 -10.43 24.77
C ARG A 265 -19.06 -10.58 23.86
N PHE A 266 -17.89 -10.23 24.38
CA PHE A 266 -16.62 -10.31 23.66
C PHE A 266 -16.06 -11.73 23.68
N TYR A 267 -15.61 -12.20 22.52
CA TYR A 267 -14.89 -13.45 22.31
C TYR A 267 -13.59 -13.14 21.58
N SER A 268 -12.50 -13.83 21.94
CA SER A 268 -11.24 -13.74 21.21
C SER A 268 -10.48 -15.06 21.20
N GLN A 269 -9.61 -15.22 20.22
CA GLN A 269 -8.73 -16.35 20.04
C GLN A 269 -7.40 -15.90 19.43
N THR A 270 -6.29 -16.32 20.03
CA THR A 270 -4.94 -16.13 19.47
C THR A 270 -4.45 -17.46 18.91
N LEU A 271 -3.87 -17.44 17.71
CA LEU A 271 -3.13 -18.55 17.11
C LEU A 271 -1.66 -18.13 16.93
N ASN A 272 -0.75 -19.07 17.10
CA ASN A 272 0.68 -18.84 16.90
C ASN A 272 1.10 -19.47 15.55
N LEU A 273 1.78 -18.68 14.73
CA LEU A 273 2.17 -19.03 13.35
C LEU A 273 3.59 -19.60 13.22
N VAL A 274 4.49 -19.34 14.19
CA VAL A 274 5.92 -19.72 14.07
C VAL A 274 6.21 -21.21 14.30
N ILE A 275 7.12 -21.74 13.46
CA ILE A 275 7.66 -23.12 13.37
C ILE A 275 9.21 -23.09 13.45
N GLN A 276 9.78 -24.14 14.07
CA GLN A 276 11.18 -24.63 14.09
C GLN A 276 12.25 -23.79 14.81
N GLY A 277 12.24 -23.90 16.13
CA GLY A 277 13.51 -23.87 16.84
C GLY A 277 14.36 -25.08 16.44
N THR A 278 15.33 -24.92 15.53
CA THR A 278 16.56 -25.70 15.68
C THR A 278 17.24 -25.19 16.95
N PRO A 279 17.47 -26.02 17.97
CA PRO A 279 18.28 -25.61 19.10
C PRO A 279 19.61 -25.09 18.57
N ALA A 280 20.09 -23.95 19.06
CA ALA A 280 21.52 -23.69 18.95
C ALA A 280 22.21 -24.90 19.58
N SER A 281 23.03 -25.63 18.79
CA SER A 281 23.65 -26.94 19.05
C SER A 281 24.51 -27.06 20.33
N ASN A 282 24.39 -26.10 21.24
CA ASN A 282 25.24 -25.82 22.39
C ASN A 282 24.48 -25.02 23.48
N SER A 283 23.14 -25.02 23.48
CA SER A 283 22.36 -24.47 24.60
C SER A 283 22.57 -25.31 25.87
N THR A 284 22.86 -24.64 26.98
CA THR A 284 22.93 -25.26 28.32
C THR A 284 21.68 -24.96 29.17
N GLN A 285 20.67 -24.32 28.58
CA GLN A 285 19.38 -24.03 29.20
C GLN A 285 18.28 -24.90 28.61
N VAL A 286 17.30 -25.25 29.47
CA VAL A 286 16.06 -25.91 29.06
C VAL A 286 15.32 -24.96 28.10
N ASN A 287 15.31 -25.30 26.81
CA ASN A 287 14.57 -24.55 25.81
C ASN A 287 13.19 -25.21 25.62
N THR A 288 12.14 -24.40 25.61
CA THR A 288 10.78 -24.85 25.26
C THR A 288 10.57 -24.53 23.80
N ILE A 289 10.32 -25.55 22.97
CA ILE A 289 9.97 -25.39 21.56
C ILE A 289 8.47 -25.61 21.45
N ASN A 290 7.73 -24.57 21.04
CA ASN A 290 6.30 -24.63 20.80
C ASN A 290 6.06 -24.87 19.30
N GLY A 291 5.18 -25.81 18.97
CA GLY A 291 4.69 -25.99 17.60
C GLY A 291 3.67 -24.92 17.20
N SER A 292 3.42 -24.83 15.91
CA SER A 292 2.42 -23.98 15.28
C SER A 292 1.13 -24.74 15.00
N ILE A 293 0.13 -24.05 14.47
CA ILE A 293 -1.11 -24.67 13.94
C ILE A 293 -0.91 -25.48 12.64
N PHE A 294 0.30 -25.48 12.06
CA PHE A 294 0.65 -26.23 10.85
C PHE A 294 1.37 -27.54 11.18
N GLU A 295 1.58 -28.40 10.19
CA GLU A 295 2.40 -29.60 10.35
C GLU A 295 3.87 -29.21 10.62
N ASP A 296 4.33 -29.44 11.85
CA ASP A 296 5.67 -29.07 12.27
C ASP A 296 6.64 -30.27 12.21
N THR A 297 7.92 -30.00 11.98
CA THR A 297 9.01 -30.91 12.35
C THR A 297 9.77 -30.27 13.51
N ILE A 298 9.72 -30.89 14.68
CA ILE A 298 10.32 -30.34 15.91
C ILE A 298 11.45 -31.28 16.33
N ASP A 299 12.69 -30.77 16.33
CA ASP A 299 13.89 -31.50 16.77
C ASP A 299 14.35 -30.96 18.13
N ALA A 300 13.95 -31.65 19.21
CA ALA A 300 14.37 -31.31 20.56
C ALA A 300 15.72 -31.96 20.87
N ASP A 301 16.76 -31.19 21.17
CA ASP A 301 18.01 -31.76 21.66
C ASP A 301 17.85 -32.41 23.05
N ALA A 302 18.91 -33.05 23.58
CA ALA A 302 18.91 -33.76 24.86
C ALA A 302 18.51 -32.91 26.10
N TRP A 303 18.30 -31.60 25.93
CA TRP A 303 17.92 -30.65 26.97
C TRP A 303 16.61 -29.89 26.66
N GLY A 304 15.99 -30.12 25.50
CA GLY A 304 14.74 -29.49 25.07
C GLY A 304 13.47 -30.21 25.56
N ILE A 305 12.44 -29.44 25.90
CA ILE A 305 11.08 -29.96 26.14
C ILE A 305 10.19 -29.50 24.97
N ALA A 306 9.72 -30.44 24.15
CA ALA A 306 8.71 -30.20 23.11
C ALA A 306 7.31 -30.39 23.71
N ASN A 307 6.53 -29.30 23.82
CA ASN A 307 5.29 -29.32 24.63
C ASN A 307 3.99 -29.08 23.86
N ASN A 308 4.02 -28.73 22.56
CA ASN A 308 2.80 -28.37 21.84
C ASN A 308 2.82 -28.88 20.40
N ALA A 309 2.20 -30.04 20.18
CA ALA A 309 1.71 -30.44 18.87
C ALA A 309 0.31 -29.83 18.70
N LEU A 310 0.20 -28.70 18.00
CA LEU A 310 -1.08 -28.00 17.80
C LEU A 310 -1.74 -28.44 16.48
N SER A 311 -1.10 -29.30 15.68
CA SER A 311 -1.65 -29.94 14.49
C SER A 311 -1.72 -31.47 14.63
N THR A 312 -2.49 -32.14 13.75
CA THR A 312 -2.68 -33.60 13.82
C THR A 312 -1.50 -34.42 13.27
N ASN A 313 -0.54 -33.79 12.59
CA ASN A 313 0.54 -34.47 11.85
C ASN A 313 1.94 -33.96 12.22
N ASP A 314 2.11 -33.40 13.42
CA ASP A 314 3.42 -32.93 13.89
C ASP A 314 4.40 -34.10 14.06
N SER A 315 5.61 -33.93 13.53
CA SER A 315 6.70 -34.89 13.66
C SER A 315 7.71 -34.40 14.70
N ILE A 316 7.66 -34.98 15.90
CA ILE A 316 8.57 -34.65 17.02
C ILE A 316 9.68 -35.69 17.10
N TYR A 317 10.93 -35.23 17.04
CA TYR A 317 12.13 -36.03 17.21
C TYR A 317 12.97 -35.48 18.37
N GLY A 318 13.82 -36.32 18.98
CA GLY A 318 14.83 -35.90 19.95
C GLY A 318 15.92 -36.94 20.16
#